data_AF-A0A2V9N832-F1
#
_entry.id   AF-A0A2V9N832-F1
#
_cell.length_a   1.000
_cell.length_b   1.000
_cell.length_c   1.000
_cell.angle_alpha   90.00
_cell.angle_beta   90.00
_cell.angle_gamma   90.00
#
_symmetry.space_group_name_H-M   'P 1'
#
loop_
_entity.id
_entity.type
_entity.pdbx_description
1 polymer ?
#
loop_
_entity_poly.entity_id
_entity_poly.type
_entity_poly.pdbx_seq_one_letter_code
_entity_poly.pdbx_strand_id
1 'polypeptide(L)'
;MSGHLLIDAAQNRIAEIDGVLTKGVEFGWGILGHLDPGGRFVVQQADVGDHQWEVTHMELAFTGKVLFVKKLSIHSNDTFSDFHSVPGNLTFAQGVELLKKEAAEKQSDNSGVEADRKINPLAQTRTSVEAKDQTSGVGSNR
;
A
#
# COMPACT_ATOMS: atom_id res chain seq x y z
N MET A 1 9.44 -19.01 -0.43
CA MET A 1 9.53 -18.16 0.77
C MET A 1 10.00 -19.00 1.93
N SER A 2 10.65 -18.40 2.92
CA SER A 2 11.03 -19.03 4.20
C SER A 2 10.79 -18.03 5.32
N GLY A 3 10.30 -18.49 6.46
CA GLY A 3 9.90 -17.63 7.57
C GLY A 3 8.99 -18.37 8.54
N HIS A 4 8.27 -17.64 9.37
CA HIS A 4 7.31 -18.18 10.33
C HIS A 4 5.95 -17.52 10.20
N LEU A 5 4.93 -18.24 10.69
CA LEU A 5 3.55 -17.80 10.77
C LEU A 5 3.09 -17.97 12.21
N LEU A 6 2.66 -16.88 12.84
CA LEU A 6 2.06 -16.92 14.16
C LEU A 6 0.54 -16.94 14.02
N ILE A 7 -0.11 -17.86 14.75
CA ILE A 7 -1.55 -17.98 14.82
C ILE A 7 -1.99 -17.64 16.24
N ASP A 8 -2.94 -16.73 16.38
CA ASP A 8 -3.71 -16.58 17.60
C ASP A 8 -4.69 -17.76 17.70
N ALA A 9 -4.42 -18.67 18.63
CA ALA A 9 -5.19 -19.89 18.81
C ALA A 9 -6.58 -19.65 19.42
N ALA A 10 -6.79 -18.56 20.15
CA ALA A 10 -8.09 -18.23 20.73
C ALA A 10 -9.04 -17.70 19.64
N GLN A 11 -8.53 -16.86 18.75
CA GLN A 11 -9.30 -16.23 17.68
C GLN A 11 -9.30 -17.03 16.37
N ASN A 12 -8.42 -18.03 16.24
CA ASN A 12 -8.16 -18.76 15.01
C ASN A 12 -7.84 -17.78 13.85
N ARG A 13 -6.88 -16.88 14.09
CA ARG A 13 -6.45 -15.83 13.16
C ARG A 13 -4.93 -15.81 13.03
N ILE A 14 -4.44 -15.34 11.88
CA ILE A 14 -3.01 -15.08 11.69
C ILE A 14 -2.67 -13.80 12.46
N ALA A 15 -1.73 -13.91 13.40
CA ALA A 15 -1.21 -12.78 14.17
C ALA A 15 0.02 -12.15 13.50
N GLU A 16 0.85 -12.98 12.85
CA GLU A 16 2.06 -12.48 12.19
C GLU A 16 2.47 -13.38 11.04
N ILE A 17 2.99 -12.76 9.97
CA ILE A 17 3.80 -13.41 8.95
C ILE A 17 5.13 -12.65 8.87
N ASP A 18 6.25 -13.31 9.15
CA ASP A 18 7.59 -12.78 8.89
C ASP A 18 8.33 -13.75 7.97
N GLY A 19 8.90 -13.25 6.88
CA GLY A 19 9.72 -14.08 6.03
C GLY A 19 10.49 -13.35 4.96
N VAL A 20 11.23 -14.16 4.21
CA VAL A 20 12.05 -13.75 3.08
C VAL A 20 11.69 -14.51 1.80
N LEU A 21 11.80 -13.85 0.66
CA LEU A 21 11.67 -14.47 -0.66
C LEU A 21 12.92 -15.31 -0.94
N THR A 22 12.80 -16.63 -0.84
CA THR A 22 13.89 -17.55 -1.19
C THR A 22 14.06 -17.78 -2.69
N LYS A 23 13.08 -17.37 -3.49
CA LYS A 23 13.06 -17.45 -4.96
C LYS A 23 12.37 -16.20 -5.49
N GLY A 24 12.63 -15.87 -6.76
CA GLY A 24 11.93 -14.78 -7.42
C GLY A 24 10.43 -15.07 -7.52
N VAL A 25 9.62 -14.02 -7.39
CA VAL A 25 8.15 -14.12 -7.48
C VAL A 25 7.69 -13.30 -8.67
N GLU A 26 7.07 -13.96 -9.64
CA GLU A 26 6.48 -13.32 -10.82
C GLU A 26 5.06 -12.82 -10.51
N PHE A 27 4.68 -11.69 -11.10
CA PHE A 27 3.31 -11.16 -11.02
C PHE A 27 2.77 -10.80 -12.42
N GLY A 28 1.44 -10.83 -12.58
CA GLY A 28 0.79 -10.60 -13.87
C GLY A 28 1.21 -11.61 -14.93
N TRP A 29 1.18 -12.90 -14.58
CA TRP A 29 1.59 -14.02 -15.45
C TRP A 29 3.06 -13.98 -15.88
N GLY A 30 3.91 -13.28 -15.12
CA GLY A 30 5.32 -13.07 -15.43
C GLY A 30 5.57 -11.91 -16.41
N ILE A 31 4.54 -11.40 -17.08
CA ILE A 31 4.66 -10.32 -18.08
C ILE A 31 4.79 -8.95 -17.41
N LEU A 32 4.12 -8.76 -16.27
CA LEU A 32 4.12 -7.47 -15.58
C LEU A 32 5.38 -7.26 -14.74
N GLY A 33 6.04 -8.34 -14.29
CA GLY A 33 7.31 -8.23 -13.60
C GLY A 33 7.59 -9.34 -12.60
N HIS A 34 8.64 -9.12 -11.81
CA HIS A 34 9.02 -9.99 -10.71
C HIS A 34 9.59 -9.21 -9.53
N LEU A 35 9.55 -9.85 -8.36
CA LEU A 35 10.34 -9.51 -7.18
C LEU A 35 11.55 -10.42 -7.12
N ASP A 36 12.70 -9.85 -6.76
CA ASP A 36 13.95 -10.59 -6.62
C ASP A 36 13.97 -11.44 -5.34
N PRO A 37 14.73 -12.54 -5.31
CA PRO A 37 15.06 -13.23 -4.06
C PRO A 37 15.76 -12.31 -3.06
N GLY A 38 15.59 -12.59 -1.77
CA GLY A 38 16.23 -11.88 -0.66
C GLY A 38 15.36 -10.79 -0.02
N GLY A 39 14.26 -10.41 -0.66
CA GLY A 39 13.35 -9.42 -0.10
C GLY A 39 12.60 -9.92 1.15
N ARG A 40 12.42 -9.04 2.14
CA ARG A 40 11.81 -9.33 3.44
C ARG A 40 10.43 -8.70 3.56
N PHE A 41 9.55 -9.36 4.28
CA PHE A 41 8.28 -8.78 4.71
C PHE A 41 7.91 -9.23 6.12
N VAL A 42 7.27 -8.33 6.84
CA VAL A 42 6.60 -8.58 8.11
C VAL A 42 5.21 -8.00 8.02
N VAL A 43 4.19 -8.77 8.39
CA VAL A 43 2.80 -8.32 8.49
C VAL A 43 2.26 -8.80 9.82
N GLN A 44 1.83 -7.88 10.67
CA GLN A 44 1.19 -8.19 11.94
C GLN A 44 -0.28 -7.77 11.91
N GLN A 45 -1.13 -8.62 12.48
CA GLN A 45 -2.55 -8.34 12.65
C GLN A 45 -2.92 -8.49 14.12
N ALA A 46 -3.86 -7.68 14.57
CA ALA A 46 -4.41 -7.75 15.91
C ALA A 46 -5.89 -7.37 15.92
N ASP A 47 -6.57 -7.72 17.01
CA ASP A 47 -7.89 -7.18 17.32
C ASP A 47 -7.77 -5.69 17.64
N VAL A 48 -8.45 -4.85 16.86
CA VAL A 48 -8.45 -3.38 17.00
C VAL A 48 -9.72 -2.87 17.69
N GLY A 49 -10.55 -3.77 18.24
CA GLY A 49 -11.81 -3.47 18.89
C GLY A 49 -12.98 -4.22 18.22
N ASP A 50 -14.01 -4.55 19.00
CA ASP A 50 -15.23 -5.22 18.53
C ASP A 50 -14.97 -6.51 17.71
N HIS A 51 -13.92 -7.26 18.08
CA HIS A 51 -13.49 -8.47 17.39
C HIS A 51 -13.11 -8.24 15.91
N GLN A 52 -12.78 -7.00 15.54
CA GLN A 52 -12.29 -6.66 14.21
C GLN A 52 -10.78 -6.87 14.17
N TRP A 53 -10.32 -7.73 13.27
CA TRP A 53 -8.92 -8.04 13.08
C TRP A 53 -8.38 -7.28 11.88
N GLU A 54 -7.39 -6.42 12.12
CA GLU A 54 -6.81 -5.55 11.10
C GLU A 54 -5.28 -5.62 11.13
N VAL A 55 -4.65 -5.23 10.03
CA VAL A 55 -3.18 -5.09 9.95
C VAL A 55 -2.77 -3.89 10.79
N THR A 56 -1.92 -4.11 11.79
CA THR A 56 -1.41 -3.06 12.69
C THR A 56 0.02 -2.67 12.38
N HIS A 57 0.79 -3.55 11.74
CA HIS A 57 2.15 -3.28 11.34
C HIS A 57 2.52 -3.98 10.04
N MET A 58 3.28 -3.28 9.20
CA MET A 58 3.80 -3.82 7.96
C MET A 58 5.21 -3.29 7.67
N GLU A 59 6.16 -4.20 7.54
CA GLU A 59 7.52 -3.90 7.06
C GLU A 59 7.72 -4.60 5.72
N LEU A 60 8.11 -3.87 4.67
CA LEU A 60 8.37 -4.42 3.34
C LEU A 60 9.74 -3.93 2.86
N ALA A 61 10.57 -4.85 2.39
CA ALA A 61 11.85 -4.55 1.75
C ALA A 61 12.01 -5.44 0.51
N PHE A 62 11.66 -4.93 -0.66
CA PHE A 62 11.69 -5.68 -1.92
C PHE A 62 12.44 -4.93 -3.01
N THR A 63 13.15 -5.69 -3.85
CA THR A 63 13.64 -5.22 -5.15
C THR A 63 13.00 -6.05 -6.25
N GLY A 64 13.04 -5.55 -7.48
CA GLY A 64 12.59 -6.30 -8.63
C GLY A 64 12.56 -5.49 -9.90
N LYS A 65 11.74 -5.93 -10.84
CA LYS A 65 11.50 -5.23 -12.10
C LYS A 65 10.04 -5.24 -12.49
N VAL A 66 9.58 -4.13 -13.06
CA VAL A 66 8.26 -3.97 -13.68
C VAL A 66 8.44 -3.83 -15.19
N LEU A 67 7.59 -4.51 -15.97
CA LEU A 67 7.63 -4.60 -17.43
C LEU A 67 9.03 -4.93 -17.95
N PHE A 68 9.77 -5.77 -17.21
CA PHE A 68 11.17 -6.21 -17.46
C PHE A 68 12.24 -5.12 -17.55
N VAL A 69 11.88 -3.84 -17.61
CA VAL A 69 12.77 -2.72 -17.93
C VAL A 69 12.96 -1.74 -16.77
N LYS A 70 11.94 -1.56 -15.93
CA LYS A 70 11.97 -0.58 -14.84
C LYS A 70 12.35 -1.26 -13.54
N LYS A 71 13.42 -0.82 -12.89
CA LYS A 71 13.79 -1.27 -11.54
C LYS A 71 12.71 -0.87 -10.55
N LEU A 72 12.33 -1.81 -9.68
CA LEU A 72 11.42 -1.61 -8.56
C LEU A 72 12.24 -1.69 -7.27
N SER A 73 12.02 -0.74 -6.36
CA SER A 73 12.53 -0.80 -5.00
C SER A 73 11.42 -0.33 -4.07
N ILE A 74 10.99 -1.21 -3.18
CA ILE A 74 9.95 -0.96 -2.19
C ILE A 74 10.60 -1.08 -0.83
N HIS A 75 10.54 -0.01 -0.05
CA HIS A 75 10.87 -0.01 1.37
C HIS A 75 9.72 0.69 2.11
N SER A 76 9.08 -0.02 3.03
CA SER A 76 8.01 0.49 3.88
C SER A 76 8.17 -0.02 5.30
N ASN A 77 7.83 0.81 6.25
CA ASN A 77 7.67 0.45 7.64
C ASN A 77 6.49 1.28 8.15
N ASP A 78 5.31 0.68 8.10
CA ASP A 78 4.04 1.32 8.37
C ASP A 78 3.46 0.74 9.66
N THR A 79 3.02 1.63 10.55
CA THR A 79 2.22 1.29 11.72
C THR A 79 0.85 1.91 11.54
N PHE A 80 -0.18 1.09 11.70
CA PHE A 80 -1.57 1.49 11.60
C PHE A 80 -2.16 1.54 13.00
N SER A 81 -2.70 2.69 13.37
CA SER A 81 -3.28 2.98 14.67
C SER A 81 -4.57 3.78 14.50
N ASP A 82 -5.24 4.07 15.63
CA ASP A 82 -6.39 4.97 15.67
C ASP A 82 -7.52 4.51 14.72
N PHE A 83 -7.86 3.23 14.82
CA PHE A 83 -8.93 2.62 14.04
C PHE A 83 -10.29 3.13 14.52
N HIS A 84 -11.12 3.54 13.55
CA HIS A 84 -12.47 4.01 13.81
C HIS A 84 -13.43 3.40 12.79
N SER A 85 -14.58 2.90 13.26
CA SER A 85 -15.63 2.43 12.36
C SER A 85 -16.22 3.58 11.55
N VAL A 86 -16.38 3.36 10.25
CA VAL A 86 -17.17 4.25 9.40
C VAL A 86 -18.67 3.97 9.56
N PRO A 87 -19.55 4.93 9.25
CA PRO A 87 -21.00 4.69 9.25
C PRO A 87 -21.38 3.51 8.34
N GLY A 88 -22.19 2.58 8.83
CA GLY A 88 -22.57 1.37 8.08
C GLY A 88 -23.42 1.63 6.82
N ASN A 89 -23.93 2.85 6.65
CA ASN A 89 -24.68 3.29 5.47
C ASN A 89 -23.85 4.19 4.53
N LEU A 90 -22.52 4.22 4.69
CA LEU A 90 -21.62 4.98 3.82
C LEU A 90 -21.70 4.48 2.38
N THR A 91 -22.08 5.37 1.47
CA THR A 91 -22.05 5.07 0.03
C THR A 91 -20.62 5.11 -0.50
N PHE A 92 -20.36 4.43 -1.62
CA PHE A 92 -19.05 4.46 -2.27
C PHE A 92 -18.57 5.89 -2.57
N ALA A 93 -19.45 6.75 -3.11
CA ALA A 93 -19.12 8.14 -3.40
C ALA A 93 -18.70 8.91 -2.14
N GLN A 94 -19.42 8.72 -1.03
CA GLN A 94 -19.05 9.33 0.25
C GLN A 94 -17.72 8.79 0.80
N GLY A 95 -17.44 7.51 0.61
CA GLY A 95 -16.14 6.93 0.96
C GLY A 95 -14.99 7.54 0.15
N VAL A 96 -15.18 7.78 -1.15
CA VAL A 96 -14.18 8.48 -1.98
C VAL A 96 -13.93 9.90 -1.47
N GLU A 97 -14.98 10.64 -1.12
CA GLU A 97 -14.82 12.00 -0.58
C GLU A 97 -14.13 12.02 0.79
N LEU A 98 -14.41 11.03 1.65
CA LEU A 98 -13.69 10.85 2.91
C LEU A 98 -12.19 10.64 2.67
N LEU A 99 -11.81 9.75 1.75
CA LEU A 99 -10.40 9.51 1.41
C LEU A 99 -9.70 10.75 0.84
N LYS A 100 -10.40 11.55 0.00
CA LYS A 100 -9.86 12.81 -0.52
C LYS A 100 -9.59 13.82 0.59
N LYS A 101 -10.51 13.94 1.55
CA LYS A 101 -10.36 14.84 2.71
C LYS A 101 -9.13 14.46 3.55
N GLU A 102 -9.00 13.19 3.91
CA GLU A 102 -7.84 12.68 4.66
C GLU A 102 -6.51 12.90 3.92
N ALA A 103 -6.50 12.72 2.59
CA ALA A 103 -5.32 12.97 1.78
C ALA A 103 -4.92 14.46 1.78
N ALA A 104 -5.88 15.37 1.79
CA ALA A 104 -5.62 16.82 1.86
C ALA A 104 -5.08 17.23 3.24
N GLU A 105 -5.63 16.68 4.33
CA GLU A 105 -5.18 16.97 5.71
C GLU A 105 -3.73 16.49 5.95
N LYS A 106 -3.38 15.29 5.44
CA LYS A 106 -2.00 14.78 5.50
C LYS A 106 -1.00 15.62 4.69
N GLN A 107 -1.45 16.33 3.66
CA GLN A 107 -0.59 17.23 2.87
C GLN A 107 -0.32 18.55 3.60
N SER A 108 -1.30 19.09 4.33
CA SER A 108 -1.08 20.30 5.14
C SER A 108 -0.10 20.07 6.29
N ASP A 109 -0.13 18.91 6.95
CA ASP A 109 0.74 18.62 8.09
C ASP A 109 2.21 18.42 7.69
N ASN A 110 2.47 17.96 6.46
CA ASN A 110 3.84 17.74 5.96
C ASN A 110 4.55 19.02 5.48
N SER A 111 3.81 20.14 5.34
CA SER A 111 4.35 21.43 4.87
C SER A 111 5.32 22.10 5.86
N GLY A 112 5.34 21.66 7.12
CA GLY A 112 6.34 22.07 8.13
C GLY A 112 7.70 21.35 8.03
N VAL A 113 7.79 20.26 7.26
CA VAL A 113 9.00 19.42 7.11
C VAL A 113 9.67 19.62 5.73
N GLU A 114 9.08 20.42 4.86
CA GLU A 114 9.50 20.58 3.46
C GLU A 114 10.62 21.63 3.24
N ALA A 115 10.97 22.44 4.26
CA ALA A 115 12.07 23.38 4.18
C ALA A 115 13.47 22.70 4.17
N ASP A 116 13.61 21.52 4.78
CA ASP A 116 14.89 20.78 4.86
C ASP A 116 15.07 19.70 3.77
N ARG A 117 14.02 19.38 2.99
CA ARG A 117 14.06 18.30 1.97
C ARG A 117 14.55 18.74 0.59
N LYS A 118 14.85 20.02 0.36
CA LYS A 118 15.32 20.52 -0.95
C LYS A 118 16.73 20.06 -1.35
N ILE A 119 17.41 19.23 -0.56
CA ILE A 119 18.82 18.85 -0.79
C ILE A 119 18.98 17.52 -1.58
N ASN A 120 17.93 16.73 -1.87
CA ASN A 120 18.13 15.52 -2.69
C ASN A 120 16.94 15.11 -3.60
N PRO A 121 16.92 15.53 -4.88
CA PRO A 121 15.78 15.31 -5.78
C PRO A 121 15.70 13.92 -6.43
N LEU A 122 16.58 12.95 -6.12
CA LEU A 122 16.62 11.65 -6.82
C LEU A 122 15.82 10.51 -6.15
N ALA A 123 15.09 10.78 -5.07
CA ALA A 123 14.25 9.76 -4.39
C ALA A 123 12.78 9.74 -4.83
N GLN A 124 12.38 10.59 -5.78
CA GLN A 124 10.98 10.72 -6.20
C GLN A 124 10.71 10.01 -7.52
N THR A 125 10.34 8.73 -7.45
CA THR A 125 9.44 8.14 -8.45
C THR A 125 8.24 7.53 -7.73
N ARG A 126 7.52 8.38 -7.00
CA ARG A 126 6.08 8.20 -6.78
C ARG A 126 5.42 9.16 -7.77
N THR A 127 4.97 8.61 -8.90
CA THR A 127 4.18 9.37 -9.86
C THR A 127 2.97 8.53 -10.24
N SER A 128 1.85 8.93 -9.64
CA SER A 128 0.60 9.19 -10.34
C SER A 128 0.26 8.25 -11.48
N VAL A 129 -0.67 7.32 -11.21
CA VAL A 129 -1.62 6.94 -12.26
C VAL A 129 -2.76 7.93 -12.16
N GLU A 130 -2.61 8.98 -12.95
CA GLU A 130 -3.59 10.02 -13.24
C GLU A 130 -4.83 9.37 -13.85
N ALA A 131 -5.94 9.39 -13.09
CA ALA A 131 -7.26 9.20 -13.65
C ALA A 131 -7.57 10.41 -14.54
N LYS A 132 -7.24 10.29 -15.83
CA LYS A 132 -7.80 11.18 -16.85
C LYS A 132 -9.18 10.69 -17.22
N ASP A 133 -10.17 11.27 -16.55
CA ASP A 133 -11.54 11.33 -17.04
C ASP A 133 -11.52 12.11 -18.36
N GLN A 134 -11.74 11.40 -19.47
CA GLN A 134 -11.93 12.01 -20.79
C GLN A 134 -13.41 12.32 -20.97
N THR A 135 -13.84 13.47 -20.46
CA THR A 135 -14.99 14.16 -21.04
C THR A 135 -14.54 14.89 -22.29
N SER A 136 -14.83 14.33 -23.46
CA SER A 136 -15.00 15.13 -24.67
C SER A 136 -16.04 14.45 -25.56
N GLY A 137 -17.23 15.05 -25.60
CA GLY A 137 -18.28 14.65 -26.53
C GLY A 137 -17.90 14.99 -27.97
N VAL A 138 -18.31 14.12 -28.89
CA VAL A 138 -18.69 14.32 -30.30
C VAL A 138 -19.39 12.99 -30.63
N GLY A 139 -20.63 12.90 -31.04
CA GLY A 139 -21.28 13.63 -32.12
C GLY A 139 -21.82 12.58 -33.09
N SER A 140 -23.13 12.64 -33.30
CA SER A 140 -23.92 11.88 -34.27
C SER A 140 -23.25 11.74 -35.65
N ASN A 141 -23.31 10.54 -36.22
CA ASN A 141 -23.57 10.24 -37.64
C ASN A 141 -24.04 8.78 -37.71
N ARG A 142 -25.27 8.49 -38.14
CA ARG A 142 -25.67 8.22 -39.54
C ARG A 142 -24.86 7.12 -40.18
#